data_AF-W4LAP2-F1
#
_entry.id   AF-W4LAP2-F1
#
_cell.length_a   1.000
_cell.length_b   1.000
_cell.length_c   1.000
_cell.angle_alpha   90.00
_cell.angle_beta   90.00
_cell.angle_gamma   90.00
#
_symmetry.space_group_name_H-M   'P 1'
#
loop_
_entity.id
_entity.type
_entity.pdbx_description
1 polymer ?
#
loop_
_entity_poly.entity_id
_entity_poly.type
_entity_poly.pdbx_seq_one_letter_code
_entity_poly.pdbx_strand_id
1 'polypeptide(L)' 'MSLTELFPAVKNLPRADKLRLMQFLVIDLAQEEGVPLLAADAEYPVRTPLNAFDAADTLLRMLDTHRDET' A
#
# COMPACT_ATOMS: atom_id res chain seq x y z
N MET A 1 -3.69 -23.51 12.37
CA MET A 1 -2.24 -23.26 12.47
C MET A 1 -2.03 -21.83 12.89
N SER A 2 -1.06 -21.57 13.75
CA SER A 2 -0.64 -20.23 14.16
C SER A 2 0.48 -19.71 13.25
N LEU A 3 0.58 -18.39 13.13
CA LEU A 3 1.65 -17.75 12.36
C LEU A 3 3.06 -18.13 12.87
N THR A 4 3.17 -18.31 14.19
CA THR A 4 4.39 -18.70 14.88
C THR A 4 4.87 -20.10 14.52
N GLU A 5 3.97 -21.02 14.17
CA GLU A 5 4.31 -22.37 13.71
C GLU A 5 4.75 -22.38 12.23
N LEU A 6 4.28 -21.42 11.43
CA LEU A 6 4.55 -21.31 9.99
C LEU A 6 5.85 -20.54 9.68
N PHE A 7 6.22 -19.60 10.55
CA PHE A 7 7.38 -18.73 10.36
C PHE A 7 8.71 -19.47 10.10
N PRO A 8 9.04 -20.56 10.83
CA PRO A 8 10.27 -21.32 10.58
C PRO A 8 10.31 -21.93 9.17
N ALA A 9 9.18 -22.47 8.71
CA ALA A 9 9.07 -23.08 7.38
C ALA A 9 9.25 -22.02 6.27
N VAL A 10 8.57 -20.87 6.40
CA VAL A 10 8.70 -19.76 5.45
C VAL A 10 10.13 -19.20 5.46
N LYS A 11 10.79 -19.13 6.62
CA LYS A 11 12.17 -18.63 6.73
C LYS A 11 13.18 -19.53 6.03
N ASN A 12 12.93 -20.84 5.95
CA ASN A 12 13.79 -21.80 5.28
C ASN A 12 13.63 -21.83 3.75
N LEU A 13 12.60 -21.17 3.20
CA LEU A 13 12.41 -21.12 1.76
C LEU A 13 13.54 -20.35 1.04
N PRO A 14 13.90 -20.77 -0.20
CA PRO A 14 14.72 -19.97 -1.10
C PRO A 14 14.15 -18.56 -1.29
N ARG A 15 15.02 -17.59 -1.59
CA ARG A 15 14.61 -16.19 -1.77
C ARG A 15 13.52 -16.00 -2.83
N ALA A 16 13.62 -16.74 -3.94
CA ALA A 16 12.62 -16.70 -5.02
C ALA A 16 11.24 -17.19 -4.55
N ASP A 17 11.21 -18.25 -3.74
CA ASP A 17 9.97 -18.84 -3.25
C ASP A 17 9.31 -18.00 -2.18
N LYS A 18 10.10 -17.29 -1.36
CA LYS A 18 9.57 -16.27 -0.44
C LYS A 18 8.84 -15.15 -1.20
N LEU A 19 9.43 -14.66 -2.29
CA LEU A 19 8.81 -13.63 -3.12
C LEU A 19 7.51 -14.13 -3.77
N ARG A 20 7.49 -15.37 -4.26
CA ARG A 20 6.27 -16.00 -4.78
C ARG A 20 5.19 -16.16 -3.71
N LEU A 21 5.55 -16.59 -2.51
CA LEU A 21 4.61 -16.70 -1.39
C LEU A 21 4.01 -15.34 -1.03
N MET A 22 4.82 -14.28 -1.00
CA MET A 22 4.32 -12.92 -0.77
C MET A 22 3.34 -12.49 -1.86
N GLN A 23 3.66 -12.71 -3.15
CA GLN A 23 2.73 -12.42 -4.24
C GLN A 23 1.42 -13.19 -4.09
N PHE A 24 1.49 -14.48 -3.79
CA PHE A 24 0.32 -15.32 -3.59
C PHE A 24 -0.60 -14.76 -2.49
N LEU A 25 -0.03 -14.48 -1.31
CA LEU A 25 -0.79 -13.95 -0.17
C LEU A 25 -1.39 -12.57 -0.43
N VAL A 26 -0.66 -11.68 -1.12
CA VAL A 26 -1.15 -10.34 -1.47
C VAL A 26 -2.31 -10.43 -2.46
N ILE A 27 -2.23 -11.33 -3.44
CA ILE A 27 -3.30 -11.54 -4.42
C ILE A 27 -4.55 -12.10 -3.75
N ASP A 28 -4.38 -13.10 -2.89
CA ASP A 28 -5.46 -13.75 -2.15
C ASP A 28 -6.21 -12.73 -1.28
N LEU A 29 -5.47 -11.94 -0.50
CA LEU A 29 -6.04 -10.90 0.36
C LEU A 29 -6.78 -9.81 -0.43
N ALA A 30 -6.20 -9.36 -1.56
CA ALA A 30 -6.85 -8.36 -2.40
C ALA A 30 -8.19 -8.88 -2.97
N GLN A 31 -8.27 -10.18 -3.30
CA GLN A 31 -9.53 -10.79 -3.76
C GLN A 31 -10.56 -10.87 -2.62
N GLU A 32 -10.14 -11.25 -1.41
CA GLU A 32 -11.01 -11.27 -0.22
C GLU A 32 -11.55 -9.88 0.14
N GLU A 33 -10.72 -8.85 0.03
CA GLU A 33 -11.08 -7.46 0.33
C GLU A 33 -11.80 -6.75 -0.85
N GLY A 34 -11.94 -7.40 -2.00
CA GLY A 34 -12.53 -6.81 -3.20
C GLY A 34 -11.68 -5.68 -3.80
N VAL A 35 -10.39 -5.63 -3.47
CA VAL A 35 -9.44 -4.66 -4.02
C VAL A 35 -9.02 -5.13 -5.42
N PRO A 36 -9.25 -4.31 -6.47
CA PRO A 36 -8.86 -4.69 -7.81
C PRO A 36 -7.34 -4.81 -7.91
N LEU A 37 -6.88 -5.96 -8.39
CA LEU A 37 -5.46 -6.20 -8.67
C LEU A 37 -4.98 -5.28 -9.79
N LEU A 38 -3.66 -5.05 -9.83
CA LEU A 38 -3.04 -4.32 -10.92
C LEU A 38 -3.27 -5.08 -12.24
N ALA A 39 -3.92 -4.44 -13.19
CA ALA A 39 -4.17 -4.95 -14.52
C ALA A 39 -3.00 -4.61 -15.46
N ALA A 40 -2.74 -5.51 -16.41
CA ALA A 40 -1.87 -5.19 -17.53
C ALA A 40 -2.45 -4.01 -18.31
N ASP A 41 -1.58 -3.12 -18.80
CA ASP A 41 -1.92 -1.93 -19.60
C ASP A 41 -2.81 -0.89 -18.89
N ALA A 42 -2.97 -0.98 -17.56
CA ALA A 42 -3.63 0.04 -16.76
C ALA A 42 -2.65 1.09 -16.24
N GLU A 43 -3.06 2.35 -16.28
CA GLU A 43 -2.31 3.46 -15.70
C GLU A 43 -2.65 3.60 -14.21
N TYR A 44 -1.64 3.42 -13.36
CA TYR A 44 -1.76 3.65 -11.93
C TYR A 44 -1.03 4.93 -11.55
N PRO A 45 -1.73 5.98 -11.08
CA PRO A 45 -1.07 7.21 -10.69
C PRO A 45 -0.13 6.93 -9.53
N VAL A 46 1.17 7.16 -9.75
CA VAL A 46 2.16 7.05 -8.68
C VAL A 46 1.88 8.19 -7.71
N ARG A 47 1.47 7.86 -6.49
CA ARG A 47 1.29 8.86 -5.42
C ARG A 47 2.67 9.34 -4.96
N THR A 48 3.25 10.27 -5.71
CA THR A 48 4.50 10.95 -5.34
C THR A 48 4.18 12.32 -4.74
N PRO A 49 5.00 12.83 -3.81
CA PRO A 49 4.89 14.24 -3.36
C PRO A 49 5.23 15.25 -4.45
N LEU A 50 5.85 14.81 -5.55
CA LEU A 50 6.22 15.66 -6.67
C LEU A 50 4.94 16.15 -7.36
N ASN A 51 4.79 17.46 -7.53
CA ASN A 51 3.60 18.10 -8.11
C ASN A 51 2.28 17.87 -7.32
N ALA A 52 2.36 17.54 -6.03
CA ALA A 52 1.20 17.48 -5.14
C ALA A 52 0.74 18.89 -4.72
N PHE A 53 0.42 19.76 -5.69
CA PHE A 53 0.01 21.15 -5.45
C PHE A 53 -1.24 21.23 -4.55
N ASP A 54 -2.15 20.26 -4.68
CA ASP A 54 -3.32 20.11 -3.81
C ASP A 54 -2.95 19.97 -2.33
N ALA A 55 -1.79 19.38 -2.01
CA ALA A 55 -1.32 19.24 -0.64
C ALA A 55 -0.90 20.61 -0.08
N ALA A 56 -0.21 21.44 -0.86
CA ALA A 56 0.17 22.78 -0.45
C ALA A 56 -1.08 23.67 -0.23
N ASP A 57 -2.05 23.63 -1.14
CA ASP A 57 -3.32 24.36 -1.01
C ASP A 57 -4.16 23.89 0.19
N THR A 58 -4.10 22.60 0.51
CA THR A 58 -4.76 22.07 1.70
C THR A 58 -4.10 22.56 2.98
N LEU A 59 -2.78 22.58 3.04
CA LEU A 59 -2.02 23.09 4.19
C LEU A 59 -2.22 24.60 4.39
N LEU A 60 -2.29 25.38 3.31
CA LEU A 60 -2.57 26.82 3.39
C LEU A 60 -3.98 27.09 3.93
N ARG A 61 -5.01 26.38 3.43
CA ARG A 61 -6.38 26.51 3.95
C ARG A 61 -6.49 26.14 5.43
N MET A 62 -5.78 25.10 5.86
CA MET A 62 -5.73 24.72 7.28
C MET A 62 -5.09 25.81 8.14
N LEU A 63 -4.04 26.45 7.65
CA LEU A 63 -3.38 27.55 8.34
C LEU A 63 -4.28 28.78 8.47
N ASP A 64 -4.99 29.14 7.40
CA ASP A 64 -5.93 30.27 7.39
C ASP A 64 -7.13 29.99 8.31
N THR A 65 -7.68 28.78 8.27
CA THR A 65 -8.77 28.36 9.18
C THR A 65 -8.33 28.49 10.64
N HIS A 66 -7.13 28.04 10.98
CA HIS A 66 -6.60 28.16 12.34
C HIS A 66 -6.36 29.63 12.74
N ARG A 67 -5.96 30.50 11.81
CA ARG A 67 -5.77 31.92 12.08
C ARG A 67 -7.08 32.65 12.36
N ASP A 68 -8.14 32.30 11.64
CA ASP A 68 -9.46 32.91 11.82
C ASP A 68 -10.15 32.43 13.12
N GLU A 69 -9.71 31.28 13.66
CA GLU A 69 -10.17 30.72 14.94
C GLU A 69 -9.45 31.28 16.18
N THR A 70 -8.39 32.09 16.01
CA THR A 70 -7.62 32.71 17.12
C THR A 70 -7.86 34.21 17.24
#